data_AF-A0A972MYN1-F1
#
_entry.id   AF-A0A972MYN1-F1
#
_cell.length_a   1.000
_cell.length_b   1.000
_cell.length_c   1.000
_cell.angle_alpha   90.00
_cell.angle_beta   90.00
_cell.angle_gamma   90.00
#
_symmetry.space_group_name_H-M   'P 1'
#
loop_
_entity.id
_entity.type
_entity.pdbx_description
1 polymer ?
#
loop_
_entity_poly.entity_id
_entity_poly.type
_entity_poly.pdbx_seq_one_letter_code
_entity_poly.pdbx_strand_id
1 'polypeptide(L)'
;MRFVEVNLHVARMLIEGWLAELETMNKFKDGRPFKYSKGLIEFAAALKDILRVSYRSLCNILKALLPAENVPHFITLQQRIAKLEPEDRRLSVKNPLNVYNRKRTHIVYDRKGLRMLKRSPRFNREDFVSLRILIKPNAKRPMIKDIQRI
;
A
#
# COMPACT_ATOMS: atom_id res chain seq x y z
N MET A 1 -2.89 23.57 -11.38
CA MET A 1 -1.98 22.67 -10.62
C MET A 1 -2.00 21.29 -11.26
N ARG A 2 -0.84 20.65 -11.51
CA ARG A 2 -0.80 19.31 -12.10
C ARG A 2 -0.82 18.25 -10.99
N PHE A 3 -1.84 17.40 -10.97
CA PHE A 3 -1.90 16.21 -10.14
C PHE A 3 -1.32 15.01 -10.90
N VAL A 4 -0.82 14.03 -10.15
CA VAL A 4 -0.41 12.72 -10.64
C VAL A 4 -1.47 11.72 -10.21
N GLU A 5 -1.98 10.97 -11.17
CA GLU A 5 -2.93 9.89 -10.93
C GLU A 5 -2.17 8.57 -10.77
N VAL A 6 -2.37 7.90 -9.64
CA VAL A 6 -1.85 6.55 -9.40
C VAL A 6 -3.04 5.61 -9.25
N ASN A 7 -3.13 4.64 -10.15
CA ASN A 7 -4.09 3.55 -10.06
C ASN A 7 -3.41 2.36 -9.39
N LEU A 8 -3.77 2.10 -8.13
CA LEU A 8 -3.27 0.99 -7.34
C LEU A 8 -4.24 -0.19 -7.47
N HIS A 9 -3.74 -1.33 -7.91
CA HIS A 9 -4.50 -2.55 -8.09
C HIS A 9 -3.90 -3.63 -7.19
N VAL A 10 -4.67 -4.14 -6.23
CA VAL A 10 -4.23 -5.16 -5.28
C VAL A 10 -5.07 -6.41 -5.44
N ALA A 11 -4.45 -7.56 -5.65
CA ALA A 11 -5.16 -8.83 -5.79
C ALA A 11 -5.95 -9.14 -4.51
N ARG A 12 -7.24 -9.48 -4.65
CA ARG A 12 -8.15 -9.77 -3.52
C ARG A 12 -7.62 -10.88 -2.63
N MET A 13 -7.10 -11.94 -3.22
CA MET A 13 -6.48 -13.06 -2.49
C MET A 13 -5.36 -12.62 -1.52
N LEU A 14 -4.64 -11.53 -1.81
CA LEU A 14 -3.60 -11.01 -0.92
C LEU A 14 -4.24 -10.25 0.26
N ILE A 15 -5.29 -9.48 -0.01
CA ILE A 15 -6.08 -8.80 1.03
C ILE A 15 -6.72 -9.83 1.96
N GLU A 16 -7.38 -10.84 1.41
CA GLU A 16 -7.99 -11.94 2.16
C GLU A 16 -6.94 -12.71 2.98
N GLY A 17 -5.78 -12.98 2.39
CA GLY A 17 -4.66 -13.59 3.11
C GLY A 17 -4.21 -12.76 4.31
N TRP A 18 -4.08 -11.44 4.15
CA TRP A 18 -3.75 -10.56 5.27
C TRP A 18 -4.83 -10.56 6.35
N LEU A 19 -6.10 -10.53 5.97
CA LEU A 19 -7.20 -10.55 6.93
C LEU A 19 -7.24 -11.86 7.73
N ALA A 20 -7.05 -13.00 7.06
CA ALA A 20 -6.97 -14.30 7.72
C ALA A 20 -5.76 -14.42 8.67
N GLU A 21 -4.59 -13.89 8.26
CA GLU A 21 -3.42 -13.80 9.13
C GLU A 21 -3.70 -12.91 10.34
N LEU A 22 -4.28 -11.72 10.13
CA LEU A 22 -4.62 -10.79 11.21
C LEU A 22 -5.59 -11.42 12.21
N GLU A 23 -6.63 -12.09 11.73
CA GLU A 23 -7.59 -12.80 12.58
C GLU A 23 -6.88 -13.89 13.40
N THR A 24 -6.09 -14.74 12.75
CA THR A 24 -5.37 -15.83 13.40
C THR A 24 -4.38 -15.33 14.45
N MET A 25 -3.58 -14.31 14.11
CA MET A 25 -2.55 -13.76 14.99
C MET A 25 -3.12 -13.01 16.21
N ASN A 26 -4.36 -12.55 16.11
CA ASN A 26 -5.04 -11.76 17.14
C ASN A 26 -6.21 -12.52 17.79
N LYS A 27 -6.44 -13.78 17.41
CA LYS A 27 -7.39 -14.67 18.05
C LYS A 27 -6.95 -14.86 19.51
N PHE A 28 -7.85 -14.60 20.44
CA PHE A 28 -7.59 -14.64 21.89
C PHE A 28 -6.57 -13.61 22.39
N LYS A 29 -6.42 -12.46 21.73
CA LYS A 29 -5.68 -11.35 22.35
C LYS A 29 -6.46 -10.89 23.60
N ASP A 30 -5.88 -11.09 24.77
CA ASP A 30 -6.37 -10.53 26.03
C ASP A 30 -5.28 -9.62 26.61
N GLY A 31 -5.53 -8.31 26.59
CA GLY A 31 -4.55 -7.27 26.96
C GLY A 31 -3.29 -7.14 26.09
N ARG A 32 -3.04 -8.07 25.16
CA ARG A 32 -1.83 -8.09 24.31
C ARG A 32 -1.93 -7.08 23.15
N PRO A 33 -0.82 -6.41 22.76
CA PRO A 33 -0.80 -5.51 21.61
C PRO A 33 -1.24 -6.20 20.31
N PHE A 34 -2.02 -5.49 19.48
CA PHE A 34 -2.44 -6.00 18.18
C PHE A 34 -1.23 -6.28 17.27
N LYS A 35 -1.19 -7.47 16.69
CA LYS A 35 -0.16 -7.90 15.77
C LYS A 35 -0.60 -7.64 14.33
N TYR A 36 0.35 -7.29 13.47
CA TYR A 36 0.11 -7.06 12.06
C TYR A 36 0.85 -8.09 11.22
N SER A 37 0.20 -8.54 10.14
CA SER A 37 0.79 -9.38 9.10
C SER A 37 2.11 -8.77 8.60
N LYS A 38 3.15 -9.59 8.46
CA LYS A 38 4.43 -9.16 7.88
C LYS A 38 4.23 -8.66 6.44
N GLY A 39 3.47 -9.41 5.63
CA GLY A 39 3.19 -9.05 4.24
C GLY A 39 2.44 -7.72 4.11
N LEU A 40 1.54 -7.40 5.03
CA LEU A 40 0.87 -6.09 5.07
C LEU A 40 1.87 -4.94 5.34
N ILE A 41 2.78 -5.13 6.30
CA ILE A 41 3.81 -4.13 6.63
C ILE A 41 4.80 -3.96 5.48
N GLU A 42 5.23 -5.05 4.83
CA GLU A 42 6.10 -5.01 3.65
C GLU A 42 5.42 -4.27 2.49
N PHE A 43 4.14 -4.54 2.24
CA PHE A 43 3.36 -3.84 1.22
C PHE A 43 3.25 -2.34 1.53
N ALA A 44 2.98 -1.98 2.78
CA ALA A 44 2.93 -0.60 3.22
C ALA A 44 4.29 0.10 3.05
N ALA A 45 5.40 -0.57 3.37
CA ALA A 45 6.75 -0.06 3.15
C ALA A 45 7.02 0.19 1.65
N ALA A 46 6.66 -0.75 0.79
CA ALA A 46 6.86 -0.60 -0.64
C ALA A 46 6.04 0.56 -1.22
N LEU A 47 4.77 0.73 -0.81
CA LEU A 47 3.97 1.90 -1.16
C LEU A 47 4.59 3.20 -0.63
N LYS A 48 5.12 3.19 0.60
CA LYS A 48 5.80 4.35 1.21
C LYS A 48 7.01 4.78 0.40
N ASP A 49 7.78 3.84 -0.15
CA ASP A 49 8.98 4.09 -0.94
C ASP A 49 8.65 4.59 -2.35
N ILE A 50 7.65 3.98 -3.01
CA ILE A 50 7.21 4.36 -4.36
C ILE A 50 6.52 5.73 -4.35
N LEU A 51 5.57 5.92 -3.43
CA LEU A 51 4.77 7.13 -3.38
C LEU A 51 5.45 8.23 -2.59
N ARG A 52 6.41 7.93 -1.70
CA ARG A 52 7.08 8.93 -0.85
C ARG A 52 6.13 9.80 -0.01
N VAL A 53 4.89 9.37 0.19
CA VAL A 53 3.87 10.08 0.97
C VAL A 53 4.15 9.98 2.48
N SER A 54 3.43 10.76 3.29
CA SER A 54 3.50 10.65 4.75
C SER A 54 2.91 9.32 5.27
N TYR A 55 3.28 8.89 6.48
CA TYR A 55 2.66 7.72 7.11
C TYR A 55 1.14 7.88 7.35
N ARG A 56 0.67 9.11 7.55
CA ARG A 56 -0.78 9.41 7.65
C ARG A 56 -1.48 9.16 6.30
N SER A 57 -0.88 9.64 5.22
CA SER A 57 -1.38 9.40 3.87
C SER A 57 -1.35 7.91 3.52
N LEU A 58 -0.30 7.19 3.92
CA LEU A 58 -0.20 5.74 3.77
C LEU A 58 -1.33 5.01 4.53
N CYS A 59 -1.59 5.40 5.77
CA CYS A 59 -2.71 4.88 6.56
C CYS A 59 -4.05 5.10 5.84
N ASN A 60 -4.28 6.27 5.23
CA ASN A 60 -5.50 6.53 4.47
C ASN A 60 -5.62 5.64 3.22
N ILE A 61 -4.52 5.32 2.53
CA ILE A 61 -4.54 4.33 1.43
C ILE A 61 -4.95 2.96 1.96
N LEU A 62 -4.38 2.53 3.09
CA LEU A 62 -4.72 1.23 3.68
C LEU A 62 -6.19 1.16 4.15
N LYS A 63 -6.74 2.25 4.69
CA LYS A 63 -8.19 2.35 5.02
C LYS A 63 -9.11 2.19 3.81
N ALA A 64 -8.64 2.54 2.61
CA ALA A 64 -9.41 2.31 1.40
C ALA A 64 -9.32 0.85 0.90
N LEU A 65 -8.35 0.06 1.39
CA LEU A 65 -8.15 -1.35 1.04
C LEU A 65 -8.70 -2.33 2.08
N LEU A 66 -8.65 -1.97 3.36
CA LEU A 66 -8.90 -2.86 4.49
C LEU A 66 -9.98 -2.29 5.43
N PRO A 67 -10.71 -3.16 6.17
CA PRO A 67 -11.55 -2.74 7.28
C PRO A 67 -10.75 -1.90 8.30
N ALA A 68 -11.37 -0.86 8.86
CA ALA A 68 -10.68 0.17 9.63
C ALA A 68 -9.96 -0.36 10.88
N GLU A 69 -10.55 -1.36 11.53
CA GLU A 69 -10.02 -2.07 12.70
C GLU A 69 -8.74 -2.86 12.43
N ASN A 70 -8.50 -3.20 11.16
CA ASN A 70 -7.33 -3.96 10.70
C ASN A 70 -6.22 -3.06 10.16
N VAL A 71 -6.44 -1.75 10.09
CA VAL A 71 -5.46 -0.80 9.56
C VAL A 71 -4.48 -0.35 10.65
N PRO A 72 -3.17 -0.52 10.45
CA PRO A 72 -2.20 -0.01 11.39
C PRO A 72 -2.24 1.53 11.48
N HIS A 73 -2.20 2.04 12.71
CA HIS A 73 -2.06 3.46 12.96
C HIS A 73 -0.74 4.00 12.37
N PHE A 74 -0.68 5.29 12.00
CA PHE A 74 0.48 5.84 11.31
C PHE A 74 1.78 5.74 12.14
N ILE A 75 1.70 5.81 13.47
CA ILE A 75 2.84 5.61 14.38
C ILE A 75 3.31 4.15 14.30
N THR A 76 2.37 3.20 14.29
CA THR A 76 2.68 1.78 14.16
C THR A 76 3.33 1.49 12.82
N LEU A 77 2.82 2.06 11.72
CA LEU A 77 3.46 1.96 10.40
C LEU A 77 4.90 2.49 10.45
N GLN A 78 5.12 3.67 11.04
CA GLN A 78 6.44 4.26 11.16
C GLN A 78 7.40 3.33 11.94
N GLN A 79 6.99 2.84 13.10
CA GLN A 79 7.82 1.97 13.94
C GLN A 79 8.10 0.62 13.27
N ARG A 80 7.10 0.01 12.63
CA ARG A 80 7.24 -1.31 12.00
C ARG A 80 8.07 -1.24 10.73
N ILE A 81 7.85 -0.23 9.89
CA ILE A 81 8.62 -0.03 8.65
C ILE A 81 10.09 0.30 8.97
N ALA A 82 10.35 1.07 10.02
CA ALA A 82 11.72 1.38 10.46
C ALA A 82 12.48 0.14 10.96
N LYS A 83 11.77 -0.89 11.43
CA LYS A 83 12.33 -2.17 11.90
C LYS A 83 12.38 -3.25 10.82
N LEU A 84 12.01 -2.95 9.57
CA LEU A 84 12.16 -3.89 8.47
C LEU A 84 13.63 -3.94 8.07
N GLU A 85 14.24 -5.12 8.20
CA GLU A 85 15.57 -5.37 7.70
C GLU A 85 15.60 -5.37 6.16
N PRO A 86 16.75 -5.12 5.52
CA PRO A 86 16.86 -5.14 4.07
C PRO A 86 16.35 -6.44 3.44
N GLU A 87 16.60 -7.61 4.05
CA GLU A 87 16.07 -8.91 3.60
C GLU A 87 14.53 -9.03 3.67
N ASP A 88 13.89 -8.26 4.55
CA ASP A 88 12.44 -8.23 4.71
C ASP A 88 11.78 -7.34 3.66
N ARG A 89 12.54 -6.47 2.98
CA ARG A 89 12.03 -5.64 1.88
C ARG A 89 11.98 -6.44 0.57
N ARG A 90 11.30 -7.59 0.59
CA ARG A 90 11.08 -8.48 -0.57
C ARG A 90 10.35 -7.79 -1.72
N LEU A 91 9.58 -6.75 -1.40
CA LEU A 91 8.87 -5.90 -2.36
C LEU A 91 9.69 -4.68 -2.81
N SER A 92 10.98 -4.62 -2.49
CA SER A 92 11.87 -3.55 -2.94
C SER A 92 11.85 -3.48 -4.46
N VAL A 93 11.43 -2.32 -4.98
CA VAL A 93 11.43 -2.15 -6.42
C VAL A 93 12.86 -1.94 -6.87
N LYS A 94 13.37 -2.88 -7.68
CA LYS A 94 14.76 -2.90 -8.16
C LYS A 94 15.22 -1.60 -8.85
N ASN A 95 14.29 -0.74 -9.25
CA ASN A 95 14.56 0.61 -9.74
C ASN A 95 13.77 1.64 -8.93
N PRO A 96 14.33 2.81 -8.59
CA PRO A 96 13.59 3.89 -7.96
C PRO A 96 12.47 4.36 -8.91
N LEU A 97 11.25 3.88 -8.65
CA LEU A 97 10.08 4.23 -9.43
C LEU A 97 9.68 5.67 -9.12
N ASN A 98 9.98 6.60 -10.02
CA ASN A 98 9.45 7.95 -9.90
C ASN A 98 8.05 8.04 -10.53
N VAL A 99 7.02 7.83 -9.71
CA VAL A 99 5.61 7.99 -10.13
C VAL A 99 5.30 9.43 -10.58
N TYR A 100 6.10 10.41 -10.17
CA TYR A 100 5.87 11.84 -10.43
C TYR A 100 6.29 12.32 -11.82
N ASN A 101 7.03 11.51 -12.57
CA ASN A 101 7.42 11.84 -13.94
C ASN A 101 6.30 11.63 -14.96
N ARG A 102 5.12 11.15 -14.53
CA ARG A 102 4.00 10.82 -15.42
C ARG A 102 2.70 11.38 -14.87
N LYS A 103 1.78 11.72 -15.78
CA LYS A 103 0.42 12.12 -15.40
C LYS A 103 -0.38 10.97 -14.79
N ARG A 104 -0.18 9.74 -15.29
CA ARG A 104 -0.86 8.53 -14.85
C ARG A 104 0.11 7.36 -14.75
N THR A 105 0.00 6.59 -13.67
CA THR A 105 0.78 5.38 -13.42
C THR A 105 -0.10 4.29 -12.83
N HIS A 106 0.13 3.04 -13.22
CA HIS A 106 -0.54 1.89 -12.62
C HIS A 106 0.44 1.14 -11.73
N ILE A 107 0.05 0.84 -10.50
CA ILE A 107 0.78 -0.03 -9.58
C ILE A 107 -0.06 -1.28 -9.40
N VAL A 108 0.52 -2.45 -9.64
CA VAL A 108 -0.14 -3.74 -9.48
C VAL A 108 0.59 -4.55 -8.42
N TYR A 109 -0.16 -5.11 -7.48
CA TYR A 109 0.34 -6.02 -6.49
C TYR A 109 -0.44 -7.33 -6.53
N ASP A 110 0.24 -8.40 -6.93
CA ASP A 110 -0.28 -9.77 -7.03
C ASP A 110 0.81 -10.78 -6.64
N ARG A 111 0.58 -12.09 -6.88
CA ARG A 111 1.55 -13.15 -6.61
C ARG A 111 2.91 -12.95 -7.29
N LYS A 112 2.98 -12.14 -8.36
CA LYS A 112 4.23 -11.81 -9.06
C LYS A 112 4.98 -10.66 -8.40
N GLY A 113 4.49 -10.17 -7.27
CA GLY A 113 5.05 -9.04 -6.54
C GLY A 113 4.54 -7.69 -7.05
N LEU A 114 5.20 -6.64 -6.58
CA LEU A 114 4.81 -5.25 -6.84
C LEU A 114 5.41 -4.75 -8.15
N ARG A 115 4.56 -4.28 -9.07
CA ARG A 115 4.96 -3.85 -10.41
C ARG A 115 4.35 -2.51 -10.76
N MET A 116 5.10 -1.71 -11.53
CA MET A 116 4.62 -0.43 -12.06
C MET A 116 4.50 -0.49 -13.57
N LEU A 117 3.32 -0.15 -14.08
CA LEU A 117 2.98 -0.22 -15.48
C LEU A 117 2.68 1.18 -16.03
N LYS A 118 3.07 1.41 -17.29
CA LYS A 118 2.77 2.66 -18.00
C LYS A 118 1.33 2.71 -18.51
N ARG A 119 0.75 1.55 -18.76
CA ARG A 119 -0.58 1.36 -19.34
C ARG A 119 -1.43 0.54 -18.37
N SER A 120 -2.73 0.65 -18.52
CA SER A 120 -3.68 -0.17 -17.76
C SER A 120 -3.35 -1.66 -17.95
N PRO A 121 -3.18 -2.41 -16.87
CA PRO A 121 -3.05 -3.86 -16.95
C PRO A 121 -4.32 -4.49 -17.52
N ARG A 122 -4.16 -5.63 -18.21
CA ARG A 122 -5.26 -6.53 -18.56
C ARG A 122 -5.35 -7.60 -17.48
N PHE A 123 -6.37 -7.52 -16.64
CA PHE A 123 -6.73 -8.55 -15.66
C PHE A 123 -8.25 -8.60 -15.52
N ASN A 124 -8.78 -9.65 -14.90
CA ASN A 124 -10.17 -9.66 -14.49
C ASN A 124 -10.36 -8.69 -13.32
N ARG A 125 -11.27 -7.72 -13.45
CA ARG A 125 -11.50 -6.67 -12.43
C ARG A 125 -12.01 -7.26 -11.12
N GLU A 126 -12.70 -8.38 -11.18
CA GLU A 126 -13.22 -9.06 -9.99
C GLU A 126 -12.10 -9.56 -9.07
N ASP A 127 -10.94 -9.92 -9.63
CA ASP A 127 -9.80 -10.45 -8.86
C ASP A 127 -9.03 -9.36 -8.10
N PHE A 128 -9.31 -8.09 -8.34
CA PHE A 128 -8.54 -6.96 -7.81
C PHE A 128 -9.42 -5.94 -7.08
N VAL A 129 -8.88 -5.38 -6.00
CA VAL A 129 -9.35 -4.11 -5.43
C VAL A 129 -8.53 -3.00 -6.05
N SER A 130 -9.19 -2.06 -6.74
CA SER A 130 -8.54 -0.96 -7.43
C SER A 130 -8.85 0.38 -6.75
N LEU A 131 -7.82 1.19 -6.57
CA LEU A 131 -7.91 2.54 -6.03
C LEU A 131 -7.32 3.54 -7.03
N ARG A 132 -8.06 4.61 -7.30
CA ARG A 132 -7.54 5.83 -7.92
C ARG A 132 -7.06 6.78 -6.83
N ILE A 133 -5.78 7.11 -6.85
CA ILE A 133 -5.14 8.01 -5.89
C ILE A 133 -4.67 9.26 -6.64
N LEU A 134 -5.20 10.43 -6.26
CA LEU A 134 -4.74 11.70 -6.80
C LEU A 134 -3.70 12.30 -5.87
N ILE A 135 -2.47 12.46 -6.37
CA ILE A 135 -1.35 12.97 -5.60
C ILE A 135 -0.94 14.33 -6.14
N LYS A 136 -0.85 15.32 -5.25
CA LYS A 136 -0.21 16.60 -5.53
C LYS A 136 1.30 16.42 -5.34
N PRO A 137 2.12 16.52 -6.41
CA PRO A 137 3.56 16.44 -6.28
C PRO A 137 4.05 17.61 -5.42
N ASN A 138 4.99 17.33 -4.52
CA ASN A 138 5.70 18.32 -3.73
C ASN A 138 7.14 17.83 -3.58
N ALA A 139 8.12 18.73 -3.71
CA ALA A 139 9.54 18.43 -3.69
C ALA A 139 10.00 17.62 -2.46
N LYS A 140 9.33 17.80 -1.30
CA LYS A 140 9.69 17.09 -0.06
C LYS A 140 8.68 16.03 0.37
N ARG A 141 7.38 16.33 0.30
CA ARG A 141 6.31 15.46 0.82
C ARG A 141 5.05 15.54 -0.06
N PRO A 142 4.91 14.63 -1.04
CA PRO A 142 3.71 14.53 -1.85
C PRO A 142 2.47 14.36 -0.98
N MET A 143 1.38 15.02 -1.37
CA MET A 143 0.14 15.05 -0.61
C MET A 143 -0.97 14.36 -1.39
N ILE A 144 -1.64 13.39 -0.77
CA ILE A 144 -2.85 12.79 -1.34
C ILE A 144 -3.97 13.81 -1.26
N LYS A 145 -4.59 14.11 -2.40
CA LYS A 145 -5.76 14.98 -2.49
C LYS A 145 -7.06 14.20 -2.43
N ASP A 146 -7.07 13.00 -3.00
CA ASP A 146 -8.27 12.16 -3.13
C ASP A 146 -7.88 10.69 -3.27
N ILE A 147 -8.74 9.80 -2.76
CA ILE A 147 -8.65 8.34 -2.91
C ILE A 147 -10.06 7.81 -3.20
N GLN A 148 -10.22 7.14 -4.34
CA GLN A 148 -11.50 6.55 -4.74
C GLN A 148 -11.31 5.09 -5.11
N ARG A 149 -12.21 4.22 -4.66
CA ARG A 149 -12.27 2.84 -5.14
C ARG A 149 -12.92 2.81 -6.51
N ILE A 150 -12.31 2.12 -7.48
CA ILE A 150 -12.70 2.11 -8.90
C ILE A 150 -12.79 0.68 -9.45
#